data_AF-A0A0Q8FFA0-F1
#
_entry.id   AF-A0A0Q8FFA0-F1
#
_cell.length_a   1.000
_cell.length_b   1.000
_cell.length_c   1.000
_cell.angle_alpha   90.00
_cell.angle_beta   90.00
_cell.angle_gamma   90.00
#
_symmetry.space_group_name_H-M   'P 1'
#
loop_
_entity.id
_entity.type
_entity.pdbx_description
1 polymer ?
#
loop_
_entity_poly.entity_id
_entity_poly.type
_entity_poly.pdbx_seq_one_letter_code
_entity_poly.pdbx_strand_id
1 'polypeptide(L)'
;MRQNLVDIHFAAEAVADIERALDTLDARLTELIALTPRQRQRITKMGNSSRGFCERALQAAQQHAGLMPRDFDIDGCVRDLEAMDQLFRWRLRIAHLHQRLTDTQTALGSDVMTTTLAIYAVLKAVGAREGVDGEMKELGSRFARPSRRRTAKATEPAGEE
;
A
#
# COMPACT_ATOMS: atom_id res chain seq x y z
N MET A 1 -28.17 11.45 4.61
CA MET A 1 -28.46 10.10 4.07
C MET A 1 -27.67 9.09 4.88
N ARG A 2 -28.25 7.93 5.20
CA ARG A 2 -27.54 6.82 5.85
C ARG A 2 -26.70 6.14 4.78
N GLN A 3 -25.39 6.29 4.83
CA GLN A 3 -24.47 5.63 3.89
C GLN A 3 -24.29 4.18 4.35
N ASN A 4 -24.53 3.24 3.43
CA ASN A 4 -24.29 1.80 3.59
C ASN A 4 -23.85 1.24 2.23
N LEU A 5 -22.56 1.31 1.95
CA LEU A 5 -21.95 0.91 0.69
C LEU A 5 -21.65 -0.59 0.64
N VAL A 6 -21.27 -1.19 1.77
CA VAL A 6 -20.82 -2.58 1.83
C VAL A 6 -21.28 -3.23 3.14
N ASP A 7 -21.85 -4.43 3.04
CA ASP A 7 -22.15 -5.31 4.18
C ASP A 7 -21.47 -6.66 3.93
N ILE A 8 -20.35 -6.90 4.61
CA ILE A 8 -19.54 -8.10 4.45
C ILE A 8 -19.24 -8.76 5.79
N HIS A 9 -19.25 -10.09 5.76
CA HIS A 9 -18.84 -10.92 6.87
C HIS A 9 -17.87 -12.00 6.36
N PHE A 10 -16.71 -12.11 6.99
CA PHE A 10 -15.72 -13.13 6.65
C PHE A 10 -15.95 -14.39 7.49
N ALA A 11 -16.21 -15.52 6.83
CA ALA A 11 -16.27 -16.82 7.51
C ALA A 11 -14.90 -17.19 8.08
N ALA A 12 -14.87 -17.82 9.26
CA ALA A 12 -13.62 -18.16 9.95
C ALA A 12 -12.69 -19.06 9.10
N GLU A 13 -13.27 -19.98 8.32
CA GLU A 13 -12.53 -20.82 7.36
C GLU A 13 -11.84 -19.98 6.29
N ALA A 14 -12.55 -19.02 5.68
CA ALA A 14 -11.99 -18.15 4.66
C ALA A 14 -10.87 -17.27 5.21
N VAL A 15 -10.99 -16.78 6.45
CA VAL A 15 -9.91 -16.04 7.12
C VAL A 15 -8.68 -16.93 7.29
N ALA A 16 -8.84 -18.15 7.80
CA ALA A 16 -7.74 -19.09 8.00
C ALA A 16 -7.04 -19.48 6.69
N ASP A 17 -7.80 -19.63 5.59
CA ASP A 17 -7.25 -19.92 4.27
C ASP A 17 -6.45 -18.76 3.69
N ILE A 18 -6.91 -17.52 3.89
CA ILE A 18 -6.19 -16.32 3.45
C ILE A 18 -4.87 -16.18 4.22
N GLU A 19 -4.88 -16.32 5.54
CA GLU A 19 -3.66 -16.26 6.36
C GLU A 19 -2.64 -17.33 5.92
N ARG A 20 -3.09 -18.57 5.72
CA ARG A 20 -2.22 -19.65 5.22
C ARG A 20 -1.65 -19.36 3.82
N ALA A 21 -2.43 -18.71 2.96
CA ALA A 21 -1.96 -18.29 1.65
C ALA A 21 -0.88 -17.19 1.75
N LEU A 22 -1.04 -16.24 2.67
CA LEU A 22 -0.02 -15.21 2.95
C LEU A 22 1.27 -15.83 3.48
N ASP A 23 1.18 -16.73 4.46
CA ASP A 23 2.34 -17.49 4.97
C ASP A 23 3.05 -18.27 3.86
N THR A 24 2.28 -18.85 2.94
CA THR A 24 2.84 -19.57 1.79
C THR A 24 3.58 -18.61 0.85
N LEU A 25 3.05 -17.40 0.61
CA LEU A 25 3.74 -16.40 -0.20
C LEU A 25 5.08 -15.99 0.43
N ASP A 26 5.08 -15.70 1.73
CA ASP A 26 6.30 -15.33 2.45
C ASP A 26 7.34 -16.46 2.44
N ALA A 27 6.91 -17.70 2.63
CA ALA A 27 7.80 -18.87 2.61
C ALA A 27 8.35 -19.21 1.21
N ARG A 28 7.66 -18.83 0.13
CA ARG A 28 8.06 -19.17 -1.26
C ARG A 28 8.77 -18.04 -1.98
N LEU A 29 8.67 -16.82 -1.49
CA LEU A 29 9.25 -15.62 -2.12
C LEU A 29 10.47 -15.08 -1.36
N THR A 30 11.21 -15.96 -0.69
CA THR A 30 12.38 -15.61 0.13
C THR A 30 13.53 -14.99 -0.66
N GLU A 31 13.60 -15.22 -1.97
CA GLU A 31 14.63 -14.65 -2.86
C GLU A 31 14.33 -13.23 -3.33
N LEU A 32 13.14 -12.68 -3.02
CA LEU A 32 12.82 -11.30 -3.37
C LEU A 32 13.72 -10.32 -2.62
N ILE A 33 14.22 -9.31 -3.35
CA ILE A 33 15.12 -8.30 -2.80
C ILE A 33 14.40 -6.96 -2.59
N ALA A 34 14.83 -6.24 -1.56
CA ALA A 34 14.43 -4.86 -1.31
C ALA A 34 15.54 -3.90 -1.72
N LEU A 35 15.35 -3.19 -2.84
CA LEU A 35 16.30 -2.16 -3.28
C LEU A 35 16.16 -0.89 -2.43
N THR A 36 17.28 -0.39 -1.91
CA THR A 36 17.33 0.94 -1.29
C THR A 36 17.05 2.04 -2.33
N PRO A 37 16.60 3.24 -1.91
CA PRO A 37 16.41 4.37 -2.82
C PRO A 37 17.67 4.69 -3.65
N ARG A 38 18.86 4.60 -3.03
CA ARG A 38 20.15 4.82 -3.69
C ARG A 38 20.47 3.75 -4.73
N GLN A 39 20.23 2.46 -4.44
CA GLN A 39 20.41 1.38 -5.43
C GLN A 39 19.46 1.57 -6.61
N ARG A 40 18.17 1.84 -6.34
CA ARG A 40 17.16 2.05 -7.38
C ARG A 40 17.54 3.19 -8.33
N GLN A 41 18.15 4.27 -7.83
CA GLN A 41 18.62 5.37 -8.69
C GLN A 41 19.79 4.95 -9.59
N ARG A 42 20.76 4.20 -9.04
CA ARG A 42 22.04 3.89 -9.71
C ARG A 42 22.01 2.71 -10.70
N ILE A 43 21.07 1.77 -10.56
CA ILE A 43 20.98 0.63 -11.48
C ILE A 43 20.54 1.05 -12.88
N THR A 44 21.12 0.40 -13.90
CA THR A 44 20.59 0.43 -15.28
C THR A 44 19.21 -0.22 -15.26
N LYS A 45 18.22 0.50 -15.77
CA LYS A 45 16.83 0.06 -15.72
C LYS A 45 16.42 -0.46 -17.08
N MET A 46 15.81 -1.63 -17.09
CA MET A 46 15.05 -2.08 -18.25
C MET A 46 13.68 -1.39 -18.21
N GLY A 47 13.45 -0.45 -19.14
CA GLY A 47 12.13 0.14 -19.34
C GLY A 47 11.23 -0.75 -20.19
N ASN A 48 9.95 -0.40 -20.32
CA ASN A 48 9.00 -1.16 -21.14
C ASN A 48 9.45 -1.30 -22.60
N SER A 49 10.12 -0.30 -23.16
CA SER A 49 10.65 -0.32 -24.53
C SER A 49 11.96 -1.11 -24.68
N SER A 50 12.68 -1.37 -23.58
CA SER A 50 13.99 -2.03 -23.61
C SER A 50 13.90 -3.55 -23.67
N ARG A 51 12.73 -4.12 -23.35
CA ARG A 51 12.55 -5.58 -23.31
C ARG A 51 12.81 -6.25 -24.66
N GLY A 52 12.20 -5.75 -25.72
CA GLY A 52 12.39 -6.31 -27.06
C GLY A 52 13.84 -6.20 -27.54
N PHE A 53 14.60 -5.21 -27.05
CA PHE A 53 16.05 -5.15 -27.27
C PHE A 53 16.77 -6.29 -26.53
N CYS A 54 16.48 -6.51 -25.24
CA CYS A 54 17.10 -7.58 -24.45
C CYS A 54 16.84 -8.97 -25.04
N GLU A 55 15.60 -9.29 -25.41
CA GLU A 55 15.22 -10.57 -26.01
C GLU A 55 15.97 -10.80 -27.34
N ARG A 56 16.00 -9.79 -28.21
CA ARG A 56 16.72 -9.88 -29.50
C ARG A 56 18.23 -10.00 -29.32
N ALA A 57 18.80 -9.28 -28.36
CA ALA A 57 20.23 -9.35 -28.06
C ALA A 57 20.63 -10.75 -27.56
N LEU A 58 19.82 -11.35 -26.68
CA LEU A 58 20.05 -12.72 -26.22
C LEU A 58 19.90 -13.75 -27.34
N GLN A 59 18.88 -13.61 -28.19
CA GLN A 59 18.72 -14.48 -29.34
C GLN A 59 19.93 -14.43 -30.28
N ALA A 60 20.44 -13.23 -30.57
CA ALA A 60 21.64 -13.06 -31.38
C ALA A 60 22.88 -13.65 -30.69
N ALA A 61 23.02 -13.47 -29.38
CA ALA A 61 24.12 -14.05 -28.61
C ALA A 61 24.10 -15.59 -28.63
N GLN A 62 22.92 -16.21 -28.55
CA GLN A 62 22.76 -17.67 -28.64
C GLN A 62 23.08 -18.20 -30.06
N GLN A 63 22.61 -17.51 -31.10
CA GLN A 63 22.90 -17.88 -32.49
C GLN A 63 24.38 -17.75 -32.85
N HIS A 64 25.08 -16.81 -32.20
CA HIS A 64 26.49 -16.50 -32.44
C HIS A 64 27.34 -16.72 -31.18
N ALA A 65 27.10 -17.81 -30.45
CA ALA A 65 27.76 -18.08 -29.17
C ALA A 65 29.29 -18.05 -29.24
N GLY A 66 29.90 -18.41 -30.38
CA GLY A 66 31.34 -18.35 -30.59
C GLY A 66 31.95 -16.94 -30.59
N LEU A 67 31.13 -15.88 -30.72
CA LEU A 67 31.57 -14.49 -30.60
C LEU A 67 31.53 -13.98 -29.15
N MET A 68 30.85 -14.70 -28.25
CA MET A 68 30.65 -14.25 -26.87
C MET A 68 31.84 -14.66 -26.01
N PRO A 69 32.28 -13.80 -25.07
CA PRO A 69 33.26 -14.18 -24.05
C PRO A 69 32.76 -15.39 -23.25
N ARG A 70 33.68 -16.27 -22.84
CA ARG A 70 33.34 -17.53 -22.13
C ARG A 70 32.73 -17.32 -20.75
N ASP A 71 32.91 -16.14 -20.18
CA ASP A 71 32.40 -15.72 -18.87
C ASP A 71 30.98 -15.14 -18.92
N PHE A 72 30.38 -14.98 -20.10
CA PHE A 72 29.00 -14.53 -20.23
C PHE A 72 28.01 -15.65 -19.90
N ASP A 73 27.25 -15.48 -18.82
CA ASP A 73 26.12 -16.37 -18.48
C ASP A 73 24.85 -15.97 -19.27
N ILE A 74 24.81 -16.38 -20.54
CA ILE A 74 23.66 -16.15 -21.43
C ILE A 74 22.42 -16.88 -20.88
N ASP A 75 22.59 -18.11 -20.40
CA ASP A 75 21.49 -18.91 -19.85
C ASP A 75 20.94 -18.29 -18.56
N GLY A 76 21.78 -17.66 -17.75
CA GLY A 76 21.38 -16.86 -16.59
C GLY A 76 20.50 -15.68 -16.99
N CYS A 77 20.90 -14.92 -18.00
CA CYS A 77 20.07 -13.83 -18.51
C CYS A 77 18.70 -14.31 -19.03
N VAL A 78 18.63 -15.49 -19.63
CA VAL A 78 17.35 -16.09 -20.07
C VAL A 78 16.47 -16.43 -18.86
N ARG A 79 17.03 -17.08 -17.83
CA ARG A 79 16.31 -17.38 -16.58
C ARG A 79 15.79 -16.11 -15.90
N ASP A 80 16.57 -15.03 -15.92
CA ASP A 80 16.16 -13.73 -15.35
C ASP A 80 14.97 -13.12 -16.09
N LEU A 81 14.93 -13.22 -17.42
CA LEU A 81 13.78 -12.75 -18.22
C LEU A 81 12.51 -13.55 -17.88
N GLU A 82 12.62 -14.87 -17.76
CA GLU A 82 11.49 -15.75 -17.40
C GLU A 82 10.99 -15.47 -15.98
N ALA A 83 11.90 -15.27 -15.02
CA ALA A 83 11.56 -14.89 -13.66
C ALA A 83 10.85 -13.53 -13.61
N MET A 84 11.34 -12.55 -14.38
CA MET A 84 10.73 -11.23 -14.48
C MET A 84 9.30 -11.28 -15.04
N ASP A 85 9.04 -12.15 -16.01
CA ASP A 85 7.67 -12.40 -16.52
C ASP A 85 6.74 -12.92 -15.44
N GLN A 86 7.23 -13.88 -14.66
CA GLN A 86 6.46 -14.46 -13.58
C GLN A 86 6.14 -13.42 -12.50
N LEU A 87 7.13 -12.58 -12.14
CA LEU A 87 6.95 -11.46 -11.21
C LEU A 87 5.94 -10.44 -11.73
N PHE A 88 5.97 -10.11 -13.03
CA PHE A 88 5.02 -9.18 -13.63
C PHE A 88 3.57 -9.67 -13.50
N ARG A 89 3.33 -10.96 -13.79
CA ARG A 89 2.01 -11.58 -13.67
C ARG A 89 1.49 -11.55 -12.23
N TRP A 90 2.32 -11.97 -11.27
CA TRP A 90 1.93 -11.97 -9.86
C TRP A 90 1.67 -10.56 -9.34
N ARG A 91 2.56 -9.60 -9.65
CA ARG A 91 2.40 -8.20 -9.23
C ARG A 91 1.10 -7.59 -9.73
N LEU A 92 0.70 -7.86 -10.97
CA LEU A 92 -0.57 -7.36 -11.50
C LEU A 92 -1.77 -7.90 -10.73
N ARG A 93 -1.80 -9.21 -10.45
CA ARG A 93 -2.88 -9.85 -9.68
C ARG A 93 -2.93 -9.33 -8.24
N ILE A 94 -1.78 -9.21 -7.58
CA ILE A 94 -1.67 -8.67 -6.22
C ILE A 94 -2.11 -7.21 -6.17
N ALA A 95 -1.70 -6.39 -7.13
CA ALA A 95 -2.10 -4.98 -7.20
C ALA A 95 -3.62 -4.82 -7.32
N HIS A 96 -4.26 -5.63 -8.17
CA HIS A 96 -5.72 -5.63 -8.29
C HIS A 96 -6.43 -6.07 -7.00
N LEU A 97 -5.92 -7.11 -6.32
CA LEU A 97 -6.46 -7.54 -5.03
C LEU A 97 -6.29 -6.46 -3.96
N HIS A 98 -5.11 -5.85 -3.87
CA HIS A 98 -4.81 -4.78 -2.93
C HIS A 98 -5.71 -3.56 -3.15
N GLN A 99 -5.98 -3.18 -4.40
CA GLN A 99 -6.91 -2.11 -4.72
C GLN A 99 -8.31 -2.41 -4.16
N ARG A 100 -8.84 -3.61 -4.44
CA ARG A 100 -10.17 -4.02 -3.94
C ARG A 100 -10.24 -4.04 -2.41
N LEU A 101 -9.19 -4.53 -1.75
CA LEU A 101 -9.11 -4.51 -0.28
C LEU A 101 -9.17 -3.07 0.25
N THR A 102 -8.40 -2.17 -0.34
CA THR A 102 -8.33 -0.76 0.07
C THR A 102 -9.66 -0.02 -0.17
N ASP A 103 -10.30 -0.26 -1.31
CA ASP A 103 -11.61 0.32 -1.63
C ASP A 103 -12.69 -0.17 -0.67
N THR A 104 -12.68 -1.47 -0.36
CA THR A 104 -13.62 -2.08 0.59
C THR A 104 -13.41 -1.56 2.01
N GLN A 105 -12.15 -1.42 2.45
CA GLN A 105 -11.81 -0.82 3.74
C GLN A 105 -12.31 0.62 3.84
N THR A 106 -12.15 1.39 2.76
CA THR A 106 -12.64 2.78 2.69
C THR A 106 -14.17 2.83 2.79
N ALA A 107 -14.86 1.96 2.05
CA ALA A 107 -16.32 1.86 2.08
C ALA A 107 -16.84 1.52 3.48
N LEU A 108 -16.30 0.47 4.11
CA LEU A 108 -16.64 0.07 5.49
C LEU A 108 -16.39 1.21 6.49
N GLY A 109 -15.25 1.89 6.38
CA GLY A 109 -14.94 3.04 7.21
C GLY A 109 -15.97 4.16 7.05
N SER A 110 -16.44 4.42 5.83
CA SER A 110 -17.48 5.41 5.55
C SER A 110 -18.82 5.03 6.17
N ASP A 111 -19.21 3.76 6.08
CA ASP A 111 -20.47 3.24 6.61
C ASP A 111 -20.51 3.30 8.15
N VAL A 112 -19.42 2.86 8.80
CA VAL A 112 -19.23 2.96 10.25
C VAL A 112 -19.24 4.42 10.68
N MET A 113 -18.52 5.30 9.99
CA MET A 113 -18.41 6.71 10.34
C MET A 113 -19.75 7.44 10.21
N THR A 114 -20.49 7.20 9.14
CA THR A 114 -21.80 7.83 8.91
C THR A 114 -22.82 7.37 9.94
N THR A 115 -22.82 6.09 10.26
CA THR A 115 -23.72 5.52 11.25
C THR A 115 -23.41 6.04 12.66
N THR A 116 -22.14 6.07 13.04
CA THR A 116 -21.71 6.57 14.36
C THR A 116 -21.92 8.07 14.54
N LEU A 117 -21.78 8.88 13.48
CA LEU A 117 -22.18 10.30 13.53
C LEU A 117 -23.68 10.48 13.77
N ALA A 118 -24.52 9.65 13.14
CA ALA A 118 -25.96 9.69 13.37
C ALA A 118 -26.31 9.30 14.82
N ILE A 119 -25.66 8.27 15.36
CA ILE A 119 -25.79 7.87 16.78
C ILE A 119 -25.40 9.03 17.69
N TYR A 120 -24.24 9.65 17.46
CA TYR A 120 -23.79 10.80 18.24
C TYR A 120 -24.78 11.98 18.18
N ALA A 121 -25.34 12.28 17.00
CA ALA A 121 -26.33 13.35 16.86
C ALA A 121 -27.61 13.07 17.67
N VAL A 122 -28.07 11.82 17.71
CA VAL A 122 -29.20 11.41 18.55
C VAL A 122 -28.85 11.55 20.03
N LEU A 123 -27.73 10.98 20.47
CA LEU A 123 -27.29 11.06 21.87
C LEU A 123 -27.10 12.51 22.33
N LYS A 124 -26.58 13.39 21.47
CA LYS A 124 -26.48 14.82 21.77
C LYS A 124 -27.84 15.50 21.92
N ALA A 125 -28.87 15.07 21.17
CA ALA A 125 -30.19 15.69 21.19
C ALA A 125 -31.04 15.27 22.40
N VAL A 126 -30.91 14.02 22.86
CA VAL A 126 -31.76 13.47 23.93
C VAL A 126 -31.01 13.09 25.21
N GLY A 127 -29.69 12.89 25.12
CA GLY A 127 -28.88 12.26 26.16
C GLY A 127 -28.68 13.05 27.45
N ALA A 128 -28.82 14.39 27.42
CA ALA A 128 -28.77 15.22 28.62
C ALA A 128 -29.90 14.91 29.62
N ARG A 129 -30.99 14.27 29.17
CA ARG A 129 -32.08 13.81 30.05
C ARG A 129 -31.88 12.38 30.56
N GLU A 130 -30.94 11.64 29.98
CA GLU A 130 -30.72 10.20 30.21
C GLU A 130 -29.37 9.91 30.89
N GLY A 131 -28.62 10.93 31.30
CA GLY A 131 -27.38 10.78 32.08
C GLY A 131 -26.13 10.40 31.29
N VAL A 132 -26.12 10.53 29.97
CA VAL A 132 -24.96 10.18 29.09
C VAL A 132 -24.00 11.35 28.82
N ASP A 133 -23.96 12.34 29.72
CA ASP A 133 -23.17 13.56 29.54
C ASP A 133 -21.66 13.30 29.53
N GLY A 134 -21.20 12.29 30.29
CA GLY A 134 -19.80 11.89 30.35
C GLY A 134 -19.31 11.35 29.00
N GLU A 135 -20.06 10.41 28.42
CA GLU A 135 -19.78 9.81 27.11
C GLU A 135 -19.88 10.87 25.99
N MET A 136 -20.84 11.79 26.07
CA MET A 136 -20.96 12.90 25.11
C MET A 136 -19.80 13.88 25.16
N LYS A 137 -19.25 14.13 26.35
CA LYS A 137 -18.06 14.98 26.48
C LYS A 137 -16.83 14.30 25.88
N GLU A 138 -16.68 13.00 26.08
CA GLU A 138 -15.59 12.22 25.50
C GLU A 138 -15.68 12.19 23.96
N LEU A 139 -16.85 11.84 23.41
CA LEU A 139 -17.08 11.81 21.96
C LEU A 139 -16.98 13.22 21.33
N GLY A 140 -17.43 14.26 22.05
CA GLY A 140 -17.37 15.65 21.63
C GLY A 140 -15.95 16.21 21.51
N SER A 141 -14.98 15.65 22.24
CA SER A 141 -13.57 16.06 22.19
C SER A 141 -12.97 15.96 20.78
N ARG A 142 -13.47 15.03 19.96
CA ARG A 142 -13.11 14.89 18.55
C ARG A 142 -13.36 16.16 17.71
N PHE A 143 -14.40 16.92 18.05
CA PHE A 143 -14.78 18.14 17.34
C PHE A 143 -14.16 19.40 17.95
N ALA A 144 -13.48 19.28 19.08
CA ALA A 144 -12.75 20.40 19.67
C ALA A 144 -11.61 20.77 18.72
N ARG A 145 -11.70 21.96 18.13
CA ARG A 145 -10.59 22.52 17.35
C ARG A 145 -9.38 22.68 18.28
N PRO A 146 -8.16 22.30 17.87
CA PRO A 146 -6.98 22.78 18.55
C PRO A 146 -7.01 24.31 18.46
N SER A 147 -7.12 24.96 19.62
CA SER A 147 -6.94 26.40 19.72
C SER A 147 -5.59 26.72 19.11
N ARG A 148 -5.58 27.54 18.05
CA ARG A 148 -4.37 28.15 17.52
C ARG A 148 -3.82 29.04 18.63
N ARG A 149 -3.06 28.45 19.54
CA ARG A 149 -2.32 29.19 20.56
C ARG A 149 -1.19 29.90 19.85
N ARG A 150 -1.53 31.10 19.37
CA ARG A 150 -0.70 32.27 19.13
C ARG A 150 0.78 32.04 19.47
N THR A 151 1.56 31.54 18.50
CA THR A 151 3.01 31.76 18.47
C THR A 151 3.26 33.22 18.13
N ALA A 152 2.99 34.10 19.09
CA ALA A 152 3.48 35.46 19.10
C ALA A 152 4.43 35.59 20.28
N LYS A 153 5.72 35.38 20.00
CA LYS A 153 6.91 36.05 20.54
C LYS A 153 8.11 35.10 20.52
N ALA A 154 8.91 35.24 19.47
CA ALA A 154 10.37 35.23 19.55
C ALA A 154 10.89 35.79 18.22
N THR A 155 10.63 37.08 17.98
CA THR A 155 11.49 37.89 17.13
C THR A 155 11.97 39.01 18.02
N GLU A 156 13.13 38.80 18.62
CA GLU A 156 13.95 39.89 19.15
C GLU A 156 15.05 40.24 18.13
N PRO A 157 15.55 41.47 18.16
CA PRO A 157 15.92 42.22 16.97
C PRO A 157 17.38 42.02 16.54
N ALA A 158 17.67 42.55 15.36
CA ALA A 158 19.00 42.72 14.78
C ALA A 158 20.02 43.24 15.80
N GLY A 159 21.16 42.55 15.88
CA GLY A 159 22.42 43.09 16.38
C GLY A 159 23.34 43.31 15.18
N GLU A 160 23.61 44.58 14.90
CA GLU A 160 24.77 45.04 14.13
C GLU A 160 26.04 44.70 14.92
N GLU A 161 27.01 44.04 14.26
CA GLU A 161 28.44 44.39 14.15
C GLU A 161 29.20 43.30 13.38
#